data_AF-A0A351GEM2-F1
#
_entry.id   AF-A0A351GEM2-F1
#
_cell.length_a   1.000
_cell.length_b   1.000
_cell.length_c   1.000
_cell.angle_alpha   90.00
_cell.angle_beta   90.00
_cell.angle_gamma   90.00
#
_symmetry.space_group_name_H-M   'P 1'
#
loop_
_entity.id
_entity.type
_entity.pdbx_description
1 polymer ?
#
loop_
_entity_poly.entity_id
_entity_poly.type
_entity_poly.pdbx_seq_one_letter_code
_entity_poly.pdbx_strand_id
1 'polypeptide(L)'
;MGPVSTRWYEDRKVPFEWRETSGKIFEKMEYRHYLESYSCGRIDIYGLDETEHWGGRSEYSVAPMRTEDWNAFGDWLNDLETYELATYEELIEHFQYYYGKEIRWSIENADS
;
A
#
# COMPACT_ATOMS: atom_id res chain seq x y z
N MET A 1 7.32 3.48 1.44
CA MET A 1 6.46 2.74 2.40
C MET A 1 6.68 1.25 2.19
N GLY A 2 6.91 0.50 3.28
CA GLY A 2 7.56 -0.82 3.26
C GLY A 2 6.63 -2.01 3.00
N PRO A 3 7.20 -3.21 2.79
CA PRO A 3 6.44 -4.42 2.56
C PRO A 3 5.62 -4.81 3.80
N VAL A 4 4.45 -5.41 3.55
CA VAL A 4 3.67 -6.08 4.61
C VAL A 4 4.49 -7.22 5.23
N SER A 5 4.35 -7.44 6.55
CA SER A 5 5.13 -8.49 7.24
C SER A 5 4.84 -9.89 6.69
N THR A 6 5.83 -10.78 6.64
CA THR A 6 5.65 -12.16 6.14
C THR A 6 4.54 -12.92 6.87
N ARG A 7 4.38 -12.68 8.18
CA ARG A 7 3.31 -13.27 9.00
C ARG A 7 1.91 -12.96 8.46
N TRP A 8 1.68 -11.73 7.97
CA TRP A 8 0.39 -11.37 7.40
C TRP A 8 0.06 -12.18 6.14
N TYR A 9 1.07 -12.49 5.32
CA TYR A 9 0.91 -13.37 4.16
C TYR A 9 0.58 -14.80 4.58
N GLU A 10 1.22 -15.29 5.65
CA GLU A 10 0.98 -16.61 6.21
C GLU A 10 -0.44 -16.74 6.78
N ASP A 11 -0.85 -15.77 7.59
CA ASP A 11 -2.18 -15.73 8.23
C ASP A 11 -3.30 -15.70 7.16
N ARG A 12 -3.05 -15.06 6.02
CA ARG A 12 -3.99 -14.98 4.87
C ARG A 12 -3.79 -16.06 3.81
N LYS A 13 -2.87 -17.01 4.04
CA LYS A 13 -2.56 -18.12 3.13
C LYS A 13 -2.27 -17.66 1.70
N VAL A 14 -1.57 -16.54 1.56
CA VAL A 14 -1.19 -16.02 0.24
C VAL A 14 -0.33 -17.07 -0.47
N PRO A 15 -0.63 -17.43 -1.73
CA PRO A 15 0.15 -18.43 -2.46
C PRO A 15 1.63 -18.08 -2.55
N PHE A 16 2.48 -19.08 -2.38
CA PHE A 16 3.93 -18.95 -2.52
C PHE A 16 4.54 -20.17 -3.19
N GLU A 17 5.75 -20.00 -3.68
CA GLU A 17 6.63 -21.09 -4.11
C GLU A 17 7.95 -21.06 -3.35
N TRP A 18 8.60 -22.21 -3.22
CA TRP A 18 9.95 -22.28 -2.66
C TRP A 18 10.98 -21.86 -3.70
N ARG A 19 11.89 -20.97 -3.32
CA ARG A 19 13.04 -20.56 -4.14
C ARG A 19 14.33 -20.66 -3.34
N GLU A 20 15.44 -20.80 -4.03
CA GLU A 20 16.78 -20.77 -3.44
C GLU A 20 17.44 -19.40 -3.65
N THR A 21 18.27 -18.97 -2.70
CA THR A 21 19.15 -17.82 -2.89
C THR A 21 20.13 -18.08 -4.05
N SER A 22 20.41 -17.03 -4.84
CA SER A 22 21.30 -17.10 -6.01
C SER A 22 22.77 -16.79 -5.70
N GLY A 23 23.08 -16.52 -4.42
CA GLY A 23 24.42 -16.16 -3.98
C GLY A 23 25.45 -17.27 -4.25
N LYS A 24 26.62 -16.90 -4.73
CA LYS A 24 27.75 -17.83 -4.99
C LYS A 24 28.73 -17.95 -3.83
N ILE A 25 28.63 -17.05 -2.85
CA ILE A 25 29.59 -16.90 -1.75
C ILE A 25 29.10 -17.64 -0.49
N PHE A 26 27.78 -17.67 -0.29
CA PHE A 26 27.16 -18.32 0.86
C PHE A 26 26.43 -19.59 0.44
N GLU A 27 26.15 -20.45 1.41
CA GLU A 27 25.29 -21.59 1.20
C GLU A 27 23.92 -21.15 0.69
N LYS A 28 23.39 -21.93 -0.24
CA LYS A 28 22.04 -21.70 -0.75
C LYS A 28 21.04 -21.91 0.38
N MET A 29 20.12 -20.98 0.50
CA MET A 29 19.03 -21.06 1.46
C MET A 29 17.71 -21.07 0.71
N GLU A 30 16.81 -21.96 1.10
CA GLU A 30 15.43 -21.95 0.64
C GLU A 30 14.62 -20.87 1.37
N TYR A 31 13.76 -20.18 0.64
CA TYR A 31 12.83 -19.20 1.19
C TYR A 31 11.49 -19.23 0.45
N ARG A 32 10.44 -18.77 1.12
CA ARG A 32 9.11 -18.62 0.54
C ARG A 32 9.07 -17.37 -0.33
N HIS A 33 8.78 -17.53 -1.61
CA HIS A 33 8.50 -16.45 -2.53
C HIS A 33 7.00 -16.35 -2.77
N TYR A 34 6.36 -15.34 -2.18
CA TYR A 34 4.94 -15.08 -2.39
C TYR A 34 4.70 -14.65 -3.85
N LEU A 35 3.69 -15.25 -4.46
CA LEU A 35 3.34 -15.00 -5.87
C LEU A 35 2.69 -13.64 -6.07
N GLU A 36 2.30 -13.01 -4.97
CA GLU A 36 1.61 -11.74 -4.92
C GLU A 36 2.31 -10.84 -3.92
N SER A 37 2.46 -9.55 -4.25
CA SER A 37 3.03 -8.57 -3.34
C SER A 37 1.98 -7.54 -2.95
N TYR A 38 1.93 -7.23 -1.66
CA TYR A 38 1.04 -6.26 -1.05
C TYR A 38 1.84 -5.20 -0.30
N SER A 39 1.33 -3.97 -0.35
CA SER A 39 1.89 -2.79 0.31
C SER A 39 0.77 -2.01 0.99
N CYS A 40 1.08 -1.38 2.11
CA CYS A 40 0.14 -0.60 2.92
C CYS A 40 0.86 0.56 3.62
N GLY A 41 0.09 1.43 4.27
CA GLY A 41 0.67 2.45 5.12
C GLY A 41 -0.27 3.62 5.35
N ARG A 42 0.17 4.83 5.04
CA ARG A 42 -0.56 6.07 5.26
C ARG A 42 -0.34 7.06 4.12
N ILE A 43 -1.33 7.91 3.91
CA ILE A 43 -1.23 9.14 3.12
C ILE A 43 -0.91 10.25 4.11
N ASP A 44 0.23 10.89 3.96
CA ASP A 44 0.63 12.03 4.78
C ASP A 44 0.12 13.32 4.11
N ILE A 45 -0.61 14.15 4.85
CA ILE A 45 -1.23 15.39 4.36
C ILE A 45 -0.54 16.58 5.03
N TYR A 46 -0.23 17.60 4.22
CA TYR A 46 0.49 18.79 4.64
C TYR A 46 -0.21 20.05 4.12
N GLY A 47 0.05 21.19 4.77
CA GLY A 47 -0.46 22.50 4.32
C GLY A 47 -1.86 22.84 4.81
N LEU A 48 -2.36 22.14 5.84
CA LEU A 48 -3.64 22.44 6.47
C LEU A 48 -3.53 23.62 7.45
N ASP A 49 -4.68 24.17 7.86
CA ASP A 49 -4.74 25.21 8.88
C ASP A 49 -4.11 24.72 10.20
N GLU A 50 -3.07 25.41 10.66
CA GLU A 50 -2.33 25.04 11.88
C GLU A 50 -3.14 25.24 13.17
N THR A 51 -4.23 26.01 13.14
CA THR A 51 -5.13 26.21 14.27
C THR A 51 -6.09 25.05 14.47
N GLU A 52 -6.42 24.34 13.39
CA GLU A 52 -7.32 23.17 13.40
C GLU A 52 -6.55 21.85 13.40
N HIS A 53 -5.35 21.84 12.81
CA HIS A 53 -4.53 20.65 12.62
C HIS A 53 -3.15 20.80 13.25
N TRP A 54 -2.66 19.72 13.86
CA TRP A 54 -1.37 19.69 14.55
C TRP A 54 -0.20 20.00 13.59
N GLY A 55 0.25 21.27 13.60
CA GLY A 55 1.28 21.76 12.69
C GLY A 55 0.88 21.68 11.21
N GLY A 56 -0.41 21.85 10.91
CA GLY A 56 -0.94 21.85 9.54
C GLY A 56 -0.85 20.49 8.85
N ARG A 57 -0.94 19.39 9.61
CA ARG A 57 -0.78 18.02 9.14
C ARG A 57 -1.95 17.12 9.52
N SER A 58 -2.22 16.15 8.66
CA SER A 58 -3.17 15.07 8.90
C SER A 58 -2.69 13.79 8.21
N GLU A 59 -3.36 12.66 8.46
CA GLU A 59 -3.03 11.39 7.81
C GLU A 59 -4.25 10.50 7.61
N TYR A 60 -4.22 9.70 6.53
CA TYR A 60 -5.16 8.60 6.33
C TYR A 60 -4.43 7.27 6.36
N SER A 61 -4.96 6.29 7.08
CA SER A 61 -4.48 4.90 7.01
C SER A 61 -4.94 4.26 5.71
N VAL A 62 -4.06 3.52 5.07
CA VAL A 62 -4.32 2.84 3.79
C VAL A 62 -4.21 1.34 3.99
N ALA A 63 -5.31 0.64 3.74
CA ALA A 63 -5.36 -0.82 3.80
C ALA A 63 -4.38 -1.45 2.78
N PRO A 64 -3.94 -2.71 3.00
CA PRO A 64 -3.06 -3.34 2.04
C PRO A 64 -3.74 -3.51 0.67
N MET A 65 -2.98 -3.19 -0.37
CA MET A 65 -3.37 -3.38 -1.77
C MET A 65 -2.20 -3.98 -2.54
N ARG A 66 -2.43 -4.41 -3.78
CA ARG A 66 -1.36 -4.88 -4.66
C ARG A 66 -0.26 -3.85 -4.78
N THR A 67 0.99 -4.28 -4.69
CA THR A 67 2.14 -3.38 -4.74
C THR A 67 2.17 -2.55 -6.04
N GLU A 68 1.69 -3.06 -7.17
CA GLU A 68 1.62 -2.24 -8.39
C GLU A 68 0.58 -1.11 -8.28
N ASP A 69 -0.57 -1.38 -7.65
CA ASP A 69 -1.60 -0.37 -7.45
C ASP A 69 -1.15 0.63 -6.37
N TRP A 70 -0.45 0.17 -5.32
CA TRP A 70 0.18 1.02 -4.31
C TRP A 70 1.19 2.00 -4.93
N ASN A 71 2.06 1.50 -5.80
CA ASN A 71 3.05 2.34 -6.48
C ASN A 71 2.37 3.36 -7.38
N ALA A 72 1.40 2.93 -8.20
CA ALA A 72 0.66 3.84 -9.07
C ALA A 72 -0.12 4.90 -8.28
N PHE A 73 -0.72 4.53 -7.15
CA PHE A 73 -1.43 5.45 -6.28
C PHE A 73 -0.48 6.45 -5.61
N GLY A 74 0.67 5.98 -5.11
CA GLY A 74 1.70 6.84 -4.54
C GLY A 74 2.30 7.82 -5.56
N ASP A 75 2.55 7.36 -6.79
CA ASP A 75 3.02 8.21 -7.89
C ASP A 75 1.99 9.29 -8.21
N TRP A 76 0.71 8.94 -8.28
CA TRP A 76 -0.38 9.90 -8.49
C TRP A 76 -0.52 10.91 -7.34
N LEU A 77 -0.41 10.46 -6.08
CA LEU A 77 -0.48 11.33 -4.90
C LEU A 77 0.67 12.35 -4.85
N ASN A 78 1.86 12.01 -5.34
CA ASN A 78 3.02 12.92 -5.32
C ASN A 78 2.79 14.18 -6.16
N ASP A 79 1.97 14.09 -7.21
CA ASP A 79 1.64 15.20 -8.10
C ASP A 79 0.31 15.90 -7.74
N LEU A 80 -0.41 15.38 -6.75
CA LEU A 80 -1.72 15.89 -6.36
C LEU A 80 -1.61 17.09 -5.42
N GLU A 81 -2.18 18.21 -5.83
CA GLU A 81 -2.43 19.38 -4.99
C GLU A 81 -3.91 19.75 -5.06
N THR A 82 -4.53 19.99 -3.91
CA THR A 82 -5.96 20.32 -3.81
C THR A 82 -6.16 21.63 -3.07
N TYR A 83 -7.22 22.38 -3.42
CA TYR A 83 -7.57 23.62 -2.72
C TYR A 83 -8.22 23.37 -1.35
N GLU A 84 -8.92 22.25 -1.23
CA GLU A 84 -9.56 21.80 0.00
C GLU A 84 -9.05 20.41 0.37
N LEU A 85 -9.18 20.05 1.65
CA LEU A 85 -8.80 18.73 2.13
C LEU A 85 -9.70 17.67 1.49
N ALA A 86 -9.15 16.89 0.55
CA ALA A 86 -9.84 15.75 -0.04
C ALA A 86 -9.99 14.62 1.00
N THR A 87 -11.17 14.04 1.05
CA THR A 87 -11.45 12.85 1.86
C THR A 87 -10.73 11.62 1.30
N TYR A 88 -10.57 10.60 2.15
CA TYR A 88 -9.97 9.33 1.73
C TYR A 88 -10.73 8.72 0.54
N GLU A 89 -12.05 8.71 0.59
CA GLU A 89 -12.91 8.16 -0.45
C GLU A 89 -12.76 8.93 -1.78
N GLU A 90 -12.74 10.27 -1.74
CA GLU A 90 -12.51 11.09 -2.93
C GLU A 90 -11.15 10.83 -3.57
N LEU A 91 -10.10 10.67 -2.76
CA LEU A 91 -8.76 10.32 -3.26
C LEU A 91 -8.76 8.98 -4.00
N ILE A 92 -9.44 7.97 -3.44
CA ILE A 92 -9.56 6.65 -4.06
C ILE A 92 -10.38 6.73 -5.35
N GLU A 93 -11.52 7.41 -5.35
CA GLU A 93 -12.38 7.55 -6.52
C GLU A 93 -11.66 8.28 -7.67
N HIS A 94 -11.03 9.42 -7.37
CA HIS A 94 -10.28 10.20 -8.35
C HIS A 94 -9.09 9.43 -8.91
N PHE A 95 -8.36 8.72 -8.05
CA PHE A 95 -7.26 7.88 -8.52
C PHE A 95 -7.74 6.77 -9.43
N GLN A 96 -8.79 6.01 -9.05
CA GLN A 96 -9.28 4.90 -9.88
C GLN A 96 -9.83 5.40 -11.23
N TYR A 97 -10.45 6.59 -11.24
CA TYR A 97 -10.85 7.26 -12.48
C TYR A 97 -9.64 7.59 -13.37
N TYR A 98 -8.60 8.20 -12.80
CA TYR A 98 -7.35 8.49 -13.50
C TYR A 98 -6.63 7.22 -13.99
N TYR A 99 -6.60 6.20 -13.15
CA TYR A 99 -5.90 4.94 -13.39
C TYR A 99 -6.63 4.03 -14.39
N GLY A 100 -7.94 4.25 -14.58
CA GLY A 100 -8.78 3.51 -15.51
C GLY A 100 -9.17 2.10 -15.04
N LYS A 101 -8.95 1.78 -13.76
CA LYS A 101 -9.36 0.53 -13.12
C LYS A 101 -9.43 0.67 -11.60
N GLU A 102 -10.08 -0.30 -10.97
CA GLU A 102 -10.16 -0.38 -9.51
C GLU A 102 -8.83 -0.83 -8.88
N ILE A 103 -8.57 -0.35 -7.66
CA ILE A 103 -7.48 -0.83 -6.81
C ILE A 103 -7.78 -2.26 -6.37
N ARG A 104 -6.78 -3.14 -6.49
CA ARG A 104 -6.86 -4.51 -5.99
C ARG A 104 -6.45 -4.55 -4.53
N TRP A 105 -7.42 -4.33 -3.66
CA TRP A 105 -7.25 -4.44 -2.21
C TRP A 105 -6.95 -5.88 -1.79
N SER A 106 -6.24 -6.04 -0.68
CA SER A 106 -6.25 -7.31 0.04
C SER A 106 -7.63 -7.47 0.65
N ILE A 107 -8.47 -8.33 0.08
CA ILE A 107 -9.78 -8.61 0.64
C ILE A 107 -9.54 -9.25 2.01
N GLU A 108 -9.95 -8.59 3.09
CA GLU A 108 -10.13 -9.31 4.35
C GLU A 108 -11.27 -10.28 4.11
N ASN A 109 -11.06 -11.57 4.40
CA ASN A 109 -12.21 -12.43 4.65
C ASN A 109 -12.91 -11.78 5.85
N ALA A 110 -13.95 -11.00 5.59
CA ALA A 110 -14.82 -10.43 6.58
C ALA A 110 -15.63 -11.58 7.18
N ASP A 111 -14.99 -12.38 8.04
CA ASP A 111 -15.61 -13.37 8.93
C ASP A 111 -14.57 -13.90 9.93
N SER A 112 -14.49 -13.25 11.09
CA SER A 112 -14.25 -13.90 12.39
C SER A 112 -14.65 -12.97 13.55
#